data_AF-A0A0A2TSM3-F1
#
_entry.id   AF-A0A0A2TSM3-F1
#
_cell.length_a   1.000
_cell.length_b   1.000
_cell.length_c   1.000
_cell.angle_alpha   90.00
_cell.angle_beta   90.00
_cell.angle_gamma   90.00
#
_symmetry.space_group_name_H-M   'P 1'
#
loop_
_entity.id
_entity.type
_entity.pdbx_description
1 polymer ?
#
loop_
_entity_poly.entity_id
_entity_poly.type
_entity_poly.pdbx_seq_one_letter_code
_entity_poly.pdbx_strand_id
1 'polypeptide(L)' 'NEKGVQYKQGKIWLLYQKYAEKGYTSTKTFSSPGGDGEIHSHVHTYWTQGGRLFIYHTLKADGILPLIEQEV' A
#
# COMPACT_ATOMS: atom_id res chain seq x y z
N ASN A 1 6.70 11.37 1.07
CA ASN A 1 7.59 10.44 0.31
C ASN A 1 8.98 10.28 0.91
N GLU A 2 9.26 10.84 2.09
CA GLU A 2 10.63 10.95 2.64
C GLU A 2 11.27 9.61 3.02
N LYS A 3 10.47 8.57 3.26
CA LYS A 3 10.96 7.22 3.60
C LYS A 3 11.30 6.35 2.38
N GLY A 4 11.00 6.79 1.16
CA GLY A 4 11.34 6.07 -0.07
C GLY A 4 10.74 4.66 -0.18
N VAL A 5 9.53 4.45 0.38
CA VAL A 5 8.87 3.14 0.40
C VAL A 5 8.06 2.89 -0.86
N GLN A 6 7.18 3.83 -1.21
CA GLN A 6 6.29 3.74 -2.36
C GLN A 6 6.24 5.06 -3.14
N TYR A 7 5.82 4.97 -4.40
CA TYR A 7 5.52 6.11 -5.26
C TYR A 7 4.24 5.82 -6.05
N LYS A 8 3.61 6.88 -6.56
CA LYS A 8 2.38 6.76 -7.36
C LYS A 8 2.72 6.79 -8.85
N GLN A 9 2.26 5.79 -9.60
CA GLN A 9 2.35 5.76 -11.06
C GLN A 9 0.93 5.65 -11.64
N GLY A 10 0.50 6.67 -12.36
CA GLY A 10 -0.90 6.76 -12.82
C GLY A 10 -1.88 6.70 -11.63
N LYS A 11 -2.71 5.65 -11.59
CA LYS A 11 -3.71 5.43 -10.54
C LYS A 11 -3.30 4.40 -9.49
N ILE A 12 -2.10 3.82 -9.59
CA ILE A 12 -1.62 2.75 -8.68
C ILE A 12 -0.44 3.20 -7.82
N TRP A 13 -0.25 2.53 -6.69
CA TRP A 13 0.91 2.69 -5.83
C TRP A 13 1.89 1.54 -6.06
N LEU A 14 3.15 1.87 -6.26
CA LEU A 14 4.23 0.91 -6.49
C LEU A 14 5.32 1.11 -5.45
N LEU A 15 5.97 0.01 -5.08
CA LEU A 15 7.11 0.07 -4.18
C LEU A 15 8.39 0.45 -4.95
N TYR A 16 9.28 1.18 -4.29
CA TYR A 16 10.64 1.36 -4.83
C TYR A 16 11.36 0.01 -4.93
N GLN A 17 12.31 -0.09 -5.87
CA GLN A 17 13.03 -1.33 -6.20
C GLN A 17 13.57 -2.07 -4.96
N LYS A 18 14.07 -1.32 -3.96
CA LYS A 18 14.54 -1.86 -2.66
C LYS A 18 13.52 -2.75 -1.93
N TYR A 19 12.22 -2.56 -2.19
CA TYR A 19 11.12 -3.24 -1.50
C TYR A 19 10.20 -4.03 -2.45
N ALA A 20 10.31 -3.85 -3.77
CA ALA A 20 9.39 -4.40 -4.76
C ALA A 20 9.28 -5.94 -4.71
N GLU A 21 10.40 -6.64 -4.52
CA GLU A 21 10.45 -8.12 -4.53
C GLU A 21 10.17 -8.75 -3.15
N LYS A 22 9.86 -7.93 -2.13
CA LYS A 22 9.66 -8.42 -0.75
C LYS A 22 8.24 -8.91 -0.46
N GLY A 23 7.35 -8.90 -1.44
CA GLY A 23 5.96 -9.36 -1.27
C GLY A 23 5.13 -8.52 -0.30
N TYR A 24 5.49 -7.25 -0.09
CA TYR A 24 4.78 -6.37 0.85
C TYR A 24 3.44 -5.84 0.31
N THR A 25 3.29 -5.78 -1.01
CA THR A 25 2.02 -5.37 -1.65
C THR A 25 1.50 -6.45 -2.57
N SER A 26 0.18 -6.45 -2.78
CA SER A 26 -0.52 -7.29 -3.74
C SER A 26 -1.42 -6.41 -4.60
N THR A 27 -1.45 -6.71 -5.90
CA THR A 27 -2.29 -6.01 -6.86
C THR A 27 -3.63 -6.74 -6.98
N LYS A 28 -4.73 -6.00 -6.89
CA LYS A 28 -6.08 -6.53 -7.15
C LYS A 28 -6.76 -5.71 -8.24
N THR A 29 -7.33 -6.43 -9.21
CA THR A 29 -8.15 -5.84 -10.27
C THR A 29 -9.62 -5.90 -9.84
N PHE A 30 -10.29 -4.76 -9.88
CA PHE A 30 -11.70 -4.60 -9.58
C PHE A 30 -12.41 -4.08 -10.82
N SER A 31 -13.49 -4.73 -11.22
CA SER A 31 -14.31 -4.30 -12.35
C SER A 31 -15.61 -3.68 -11.84
N SER A 32 -15.95 -2.49 -12.32
CA SER A 32 -17.19 -1.78 -11.98
C SER A 32 -17.90 -1.25 -13.22
N PRO A 33 -19.24 -1.24 -13.24
CA PRO A 33 -20.00 -0.57 -14.29
C PRO A 33 -19.71 0.94 -14.27
N GLY A 34 -19.45 1.50 -15.44
CA GLY A 34 -19.35 2.95 -15.67
C GLY A 34 -20.72 3.57 -15.91
N GLY A 35 -20.76 4.90 -15.86
CA GLY A 35 -21.98 5.66 -16.18
C GLY A 35 -22.43 5.55 -17.64
N ASP A 36 -21.56 5.06 -18.51
CA ASP A 36 -21.77 4.74 -19.93
C ASP A 36 -22.35 3.34 -20.16
N GLY A 37 -22.50 2.53 -19.10
CA GLY A 37 -22.94 1.15 -19.19
C GLY A 37 -21.82 0.16 -19.54
N GLU A 38 -20.58 0.62 -19.75
CA GLU A 38 -19.43 -0.26 -19.97
C GLU A 38 -18.79 -0.71 -18.65
N ILE A 39 -18.08 -1.84 -18.67
CA ILE A 39 -17.35 -2.33 -17.50
C ILE A 39 -15.94 -1.74 -17.51
N HIS A 40 -15.62 -0.93 -16.50
CA HIS A 40 -14.29 -0.35 -16.32
C HIS A 40 -13.48 -1.21 -15.34
N SER A 41 -12.24 -1.54 -15.70
CA SER A 41 -11.30 -2.24 -14.81
C SER A 41 -10.39 -1.25 -14.11
N HIS A 42 -10.37 -1.33 -12.78
CA HIS A 42 -9.53 -0.56 -11.88
C HIS A 42 -8.52 -1.47 -11.21
N VAL A 43 -7.30 -0.98 -11.06
CA VAL A 43 -6.24 -1.71 -10.38
C VAL A 43 -5.92 -1.00 -9.07
N HIS A 44 -5.90 -1.75 -7.98
CA HIS A 44 -5.61 -1.25 -6.64
C HIS A 44 -4.42 -1.98 -6.04
N THR A 45 -3.63 -1.25 -5.26
CA THR A 45 -2.52 -1.79 -4.49
C THR A 45 -2.98 -2.01 -3.04
N TYR A 46 -2.84 -3.24 -2.54
CA TYR A 46 -3.16 -3.62 -1.17
C TYR A 46 -1.91 -4.04 -0.42
N TRP A 47 -1.82 -3.70 0.87
CA TRP A 47 -0.77 -4.21 1.74
C TRP A 47 -1.06 -5.66 2.16
N THR A 48 -0.08 -6.54 1.96
CA THR A 48 -0.12 -7.91 2.49
C THR A 48 0.05 -7.89 4.01
N GLN A 49 -0.11 -9.04 4.67
CA GLN A 49 0.17 -9.14 6.10
C GLN A 49 1.64 -8.76 6.41
N GLY A 50 2.58 -9.26 5.61
CA GLY A 50 4.00 -8.88 5.70
C GLY A 50 4.23 -7.39 5.44
N GLY A 51 3.48 -6.80 4.50
CA GLY A 51 3.51 -5.36 4.24
C GLY A 51 3.05 -4.50 5.41
N ARG A 52 2.00 -4.93 6.13
CA ARG A 52 1.51 -4.24 7.33
C ARG A 52 2.56 -4.27 8.44
N LEU A 53 3.19 -5.42 8.68
CA LEU A 53 4.29 -5.54 9.64
C LEU A 53 5.49 -4.67 9.25
N PHE A 54 5.83 -4.64 7.96
CA PHE A 54 6.89 -3.78 7.45
C PHE A 54 6.62 -2.29 7.72
N ILE A 55 5.40 -1.82 7.48
CA ILE A 55 5.00 -0.44 7.79
C ILE A 55 5.10 -0.19 9.29
N TYR A 56 4.55 -1.09 10.11
CA TYR A 56 4.59 -0.97 11.57
C TYR A 56 6.03 -0.81 12.07
N HIS A 57 6.94 -1.71 11.68
CA HIS A 57 8.34 -1.63 12.12
C HIS A 57 9.07 -0.39 11.60
N THR A 58 8.76 0.04 10.36
CA THR A 58 9.34 1.26 9.78
C THR A 58 8.92 2.49 10.58
N LEU A 59 7.63 2.61 10.90
CA LEU A 59 7.10 3.75 11.65
C LEU A 59 7.51 3.71 13.13
N LYS A 60 7.52 2.52 13.73
CA LYS A 60 7.98 2.31 15.12
C LYS A 60 9.43 2.72 15.32
N ALA A 61 10.30 2.48 14.34
CA ALA A 61 11.69 2.95 14.38
C ALA A 61 11.82 4.47 14.45
N ASP A 62 10.80 5.21 13.99
CA ASP A 62 10.71 6.66 14.07
C ASP A 62 9.95 7.16 15.31
N GLY A 63 9.61 6.26 16.24
CA GLY A 63 8.79 6.57 17.41
C GLY A 63 7.30 6.75 17.11
N ILE A 64 6.86 6.50 15.87
CA ILE A 64 5.46 6.59 15.47
C ILE A 64 4.79 5.25 15.76
N LEU A 65 4.13 5.17 16.92
CA LEU A 65 3.38 4.00 17.34
C LEU A 65 1.90 4.07 16.91
N PRO A 66 1.24 2.92 16.67
CA PRO A 66 -0.20 2.89 16.50
C PRO A 66 -0.93 3.47 17.72
N LEU A 67 -2.09 4.09 17.51
CA LEU A 67 -2.88 4.72 18.59
C LEU A 67 -3.19 3.75 19.75
N ILE A 68 -3.41 2.46 19.46
CA ILE A 68 -3.66 1.44 20.49
C ILE A 68 -2.46 1.18 21.41
N GLU A 69 -1.24 1.50 20.97
CA GLU A 69 -0.02 1.38 21.79
C GLU A 69 0.35 2.69 22.49
N GLN A 70 -0.35 3.80 22.20
CA GLN A 70 -0.06 5.12 22.80
C GLN A 70 -0.80 5.36 24.12
N GLU A 71 -1.82 4.55 24.45
CA GLU A 71 -2.60 4.65 25.69
C GLU A 71 -2.15 3.65 26.78
N VAL A 72 -0.84 3.45 26.96
CA VAL A 72 -0.27 2.66 28.08
C VAL A 72 0.58 3.55 28.98
#